data_AF-A0A2U3P9Q2-F1
#
_entry.id   AF-A0A2U3P9Q2-F1
#
_cell.length_a   1.000
_cell.length_b   1.000
_cell.length_c   1.000
_cell.angle_alpha   90.00
_cell.angle_beta   90.00
_cell.angle_gamma   90.00
#
_symmetry.space_group_name_H-M   'P 1'
#
loop_
_entity.id
_entity.type
_entity.pdbx_description
1 polymer ?
#
loop_
_entity_poly.entity_id
_entity_poly.type
_entity_poly.pdbx_seq_one_letter_code
_entity_poly.pdbx_strand_id
1 'polypeptide(L)'
;VQNRIIVVVAAALAVTGLAACTARSDTQLASTASVTINGTDTGNHVVKCWQQEWYRTIAIGGDFAKATVAIDERTQPLSAMSVRLQNLGGFTGMYAKNDGGDATMSFSGDKFTITGTANGFKVDKPNEAASASFKIVATC
;
A
#
# COMPACT_ATOMS: atom_id res chain seq x y z
N VAL A 1 -36.17 -55.42 -37.44
CA VAL A 1 -36.94 -54.42 -36.68
C VAL A 1 -36.76 -54.70 -35.20
N GLN A 2 -36.19 -53.73 -34.44
CA GLN A 2 -36.10 -53.59 -32.95
C GLN A 2 -35.38 -54.71 -32.17
N ASN A 3 -34.62 -54.50 -31.07
CA ASN A 3 -34.29 -53.38 -30.18
C ASN A 3 -33.00 -53.82 -29.41
N ARG A 4 -31.93 -53.01 -29.31
CA ARG A 4 -31.55 -52.06 -28.22
C ARG A 4 -31.07 -52.66 -26.87
N ILE A 5 -29.88 -52.17 -26.46
CA ILE A 5 -29.27 -52.04 -25.11
C ILE A 5 -28.41 -53.27 -24.71
N ILE A 6 -27.11 -53.14 -24.39
CA ILE A 6 -26.58 -52.77 -23.06
C ILE A 6 -25.20 -52.06 -23.16
N VAL A 7 -25.07 -51.03 -22.33
CA VAL A 7 -23.90 -50.19 -22.02
C VAL A 7 -22.83 -50.97 -21.27
N VAL A 8 -21.54 -50.80 -21.60
CA VAL A 8 -20.43 -51.07 -20.68
C VAL A 8 -19.43 -49.91 -20.69
N VAL A 9 -19.14 -49.45 -19.48
CA VAL A 9 -18.34 -48.31 -19.04
C VAL A 9 -16.84 -48.62 -19.14
N ALA A 10 -16.02 -47.62 -19.47
CA ALA A 10 -14.62 -47.57 -19.05
C ALA A 10 -14.21 -46.13 -18.74
N ALA A 11 -13.99 -45.87 -17.45
CA ALA A 11 -13.50 -44.63 -16.91
C ALA A 11 -11.99 -44.48 -17.19
N ALA A 12 -11.54 -43.26 -17.48
CA ALA A 12 -10.14 -42.88 -17.34
C ALA A 12 -10.07 -41.50 -16.67
N LEU A 13 -9.78 -41.53 -15.37
CA LEU A 13 -9.45 -40.38 -14.52
C LEU A 13 -8.13 -39.76 -15.03
N ALA A 14 -8.17 -38.54 -15.53
CA ALA A 14 -6.96 -37.80 -15.90
C ALA A 14 -6.63 -36.74 -14.83
N VAL A 15 -5.77 -37.18 -13.91
CA VAL A 15 -4.71 -36.48 -13.16
C VAL A 15 -4.91 -34.98 -12.86
N THR A 16 -5.04 -34.71 -11.56
CA THR A 16 -4.93 -33.42 -10.88
C THR A 16 -3.65 -32.65 -11.24
N GLY A 17 -3.80 -31.48 -11.85
CA GLY A 17 -2.74 -30.46 -11.90
C GLY A 17 -2.85 -29.54 -10.68
N LEU A 18 -2.16 -29.86 -9.60
CA LEU A 18 -1.91 -28.87 -8.54
C LEU A 18 -0.92 -27.87 -9.09
N ALA A 19 -1.42 -26.72 -9.56
CA ALA A 19 -0.57 -25.58 -9.86
C ALA A 19 0.17 -25.22 -8.55
N ALA A 20 1.48 -25.44 -8.56
CA ALA A 20 2.35 -25.09 -7.45
C ALA A 20 2.24 -23.57 -7.21
N CYS A 21 1.61 -23.17 -6.10
CA CYS A 21 1.78 -21.83 -5.57
C CYS A 21 3.23 -21.71 -5.11
N THR A 22 4.11 -21.21 -5.97
CA THR A 22 5.45 -20.82 -5.55
C THR A 22 5.28 -19.61 -4.63
N ALA A 23 5.35 -19.84 -3.32
CA ALA A 23 5.58 -18.74 -2.39
C ALA A 23 6.90 -18.10 -2.82
N ARG A 24 6.83 -16.84 -3.30
CA ARG A 24 8.06 -16.07 -3.55
C ARG A 24 8.83 -16.05 -2.25
N SER A 25 10.09 -16.51 -2.31
CA SER A 25 11.02 -16.38 -1.21
C SER A 25 11.09 -14.91 -0.81
N ASP A 26 10.60 -14.62 0.39
CA ASP A 26 10.71 -13.30 1.01
C ASP A 26 12.17 -13.13 1.44
N THR A 27 13.05 -12.86 0.47
CA THR A 27 14.31 -12.18 0.77
C THR A 27 13.89 -10.81 1.23
N GLN A 28 13.54 -10.70 2.51
CA GLN A 28 13.15 -9.47 3.16
C GLN A 28 14.36 -8.53 3.08
N LEU A 29 14.44 -7.78 1.99
CA LEU A 29 15.22 -6.55 1.92
C LEU A 29 14.76 -5.75 3.13
N ALA A 30 15.71 -5.31 3.96
CA ALA A 30 15.38 -4.56 5.16
C ALA A 30 14.45 -3.41 4.76
N SER A 31 13.19 -3.48 5.18
CA SER A 31 12.21 -2.44 4.82
C SER A 31 12.59 -1.19 5.58
N THR A 32 12.81 -0.09 4.85
CA THR A 32 13.19 1.19 5.43
C THR A 32 12.22 2.26 4.98
N ALA A 33 11.97 3.23 5.85
CA ALA A 33 11.26 4.44 5.45
C ALA A 33 11.82 5.66 6.16
N SER A 34 11.54 6.80 5.54
CA SER A 34 11.66 8.13 6.13
C SER A 34 10.38 8.89 5.85
N VAL A 35 9.88 9.63 6.84
CA VAL A 35 8.71 10.48 6.71
C VAL A 35 9.06 11.86 7.22
N THR A 36 8.98 12.86 6.35
CA THR A 36 9.16 14.25 6.74
C THR A 36 7.84 15.01 6.70
N ILE A 37 7.59 15.82 7.73
CA ILE A 37 6.46 16.76 7.80
C ILE A 37 7.02 18.18 7.79
N ASN A 38 6.58 19.02 6.86
CA ASN A 38 7.13 20.36 6.64
C ASN A 38 8.67 20.37 6.56
N GLY A 39 9.24 19.35 5.90
CA GLY A 39 10.69 19.17 5.74
C GLY A 39 11.44 18.63 6.96
N THR A 40 10.76 18.42 8.09
CA THR A 40 11.36 17.87 9.32
C THR A 40 11.13 16.36 9.39
N ASP A 41 12.21 15.58 9.52
CA ASP A 41 12.11 14.13 9.70
C ASP A 41 11.45 13.77 11.04
N THR A 42 10.67 12.71 11.03
CA THR A 42 9.86 12.24 12.16
C THR A 42 10.40 10.98 12.82
N GLY A 43 11.52 10.43 12.34
CA GLY A 43 12.28 9.36 13.00
C GLY A 43 11.66 7.96 12.96
N ASN A 44 10.68 7.71 12.08
CA ASN A 44 10.00 6.42 11.99
C ASN A 44 10.70 5.48 10.99
N HIS A 45 11.23 4.36 11.47
CA HIS A 45 11.95 3.37 10.65
C HIS A 45 11.28 2.00 10.55
N VAL A 46 10.23 1.74 11.35
CA VAL A 46 9.47 0.49 11.26
C VAL A 46 8.54 0.56 10.06
N VAL A 47 8.66 -0.37 9.14
CA VAL A 47 7.86 -0.43 7.92
C VAL A 47 7.21 -1.80 7.79
N LYS A 48 5.93 -1.80 7.43
CA LYS A 48 5.19 -2.99 7.00
C LYS A 48 4.54 -2.68 5.67
N CYS A 49 4.85 -3.51 4.68
CA CYS A 49 4.23 -3.42 3.37
C CYS A 49 3.43 -4.69 3.11
N TRP A 50 2.26 -4.54 2.52
CA TRP A 50 1.48 -5.67 2.03
C TRP A 50 0.72 -5.27 0.78
N GLN A 51 0.38 -6.27 -0.03
CA GLN A 51 -0.36 -6.09 -1.26
C GLN A 51 -1.59 -6.97 -1.23
N GLN A 52 -2.73 -6.39 -1.59
CA GLN A 52 -3.97 -7.11 -1.85
C GLN A 52 -4.39 -6.82 -3.29
N GLU A 53 -4.34 -7.83 -4.15
CA GLU A 53 -4.51 -7.68 -5.59
C GLU A 53 -3.55 -6.62 -6.15
N TRP A 54 -4.07 -5.52 -6.69
CA TRP A 54 -3.32 -4.40 -7.25
C TRP A 54 -3.21 -3.21 -6.28
N TYR A 55 -3.65 -3.37 -5.04
CA TYR A 55 -3.54 -2.32 -4.02
C TYR A 55 -2.37 -2.62 -3.08
N ARG A 56 -1.44 -1.67 -3.01
CA ARG A 56 -0.31 -1.72 -2.07
C ARG A 56 -0.59 -0.82 -0.89
N THR A 57 -0.33 -1.35 0.31
CA THR A 57 -0.31 -0.54 1.53
C THR A 57 1.10 -0.50 2.09
N ILE A 58 1.54 0.71 2.46
CA ILE A 58 2.79 0.95 3.19
C ILE A 58 2.41 1.58 4.52
N ALA A 59 2.62 0.85 5.61
CA ALA A 59 2.44 1.34 6.98
C ALA A 59 3.81 1.61 7.59
N ILE A 60 4.00 2.80 8.14
CA ILE A 60 5.26 3.27 8.72
C ILE A 60 4.98 3.73 10.16
N GLY A 61 5.84 3.35 11.09
CA GLY A 61 5.73 3.72 12.50
C GLY A 61 4.92 2.70 13.31
N GLY A 62 4.22 3.19 14.34
CA GLY A 62 3.47 2.37 15.31
C GLY A 62 2.09 2.95 15.65
N ASP A 63 1.50 2.52 16.77
CA ASP A 63 0.12 2.91 17.08
C ASP A 63 -0.04 4.40 17.38
N PHE A 64 0.96 4.99 18.06
CA PHE A 64 0.93 6.39 18.51
C PHE A 64 1.29 7.39 17.42
N ALA A 65 2.26 7.07 16.57
CA ALA A 65 2.75 7.92 15.49
C ALA A 65 2.97 7.04 14.24
N LYS A 66 2.22 7.33 13.16
CA LYS A 66 2.28 6.53 11.94
C LYS A 66 1.91 7.28 10.67
N ALA A 67 2.43 6.79 9.56
CA ALA A 67 1.94 7.07 8.22
C ALA A 67 1.34 5.80 7.61
N THR A 68 0.28 5.94 6.84
CA THR A 68 -0.28 4.85 6.03
C THR A 68 -0.53 5.36 4.63
N VAL A 69 0.10 4.72 3.65
CA VAL A 69 -0.03 5.05 2.23
C VAL A 69 -0.78 3.92 1.55
N ALA A 70 -1.82 4.26 0.80
CA ALA A 70 -2.51 3.34 -0.10
C ALA A 70 -2.21 3.72 -1.55
N ILE A 71 -1.82 2.75 -2.36
CA ILE A 71 -1.39 2.92 -3.75
C ILE A 71 -2.24 2.04 -4.65
N ASP A 72 -2.68 2.59 -5.78
CA ASP A 72 -3.28 1.82 -6.89
C ASP A 72 -2.19 1.49 -7.91
N GLU A 73 -1.82 0.21 -8.00
CA GLU A 73 -0.79 -0.28 -8.93
C GLU A 73 -1.35 -0.68 -10.31
N ARG A 74 -2.64 -0.44 -10.59
CA ARG A 74 -3.23 -0.70 -11.94
C ARG A 74 -2.87 0.35 -12.97
N THR A 75 -2.59 1.59 -12.55
CA THR A 75 -2.36 2.71 -13.46
C THR A 75 -0.88 2.94 -13.68
N GLN A 76 -0.50 3.36 -14.88
CA GLN A 76 0.83 3.91 -15.16
C GLN A 76 0.72 5.38 -15.61
N PRO A 77 1.40 6.32 -14.94
CA PRO A 77 2.23 6.13 -13.73
C PRO A 77 1.40 5.70 -12.50
N LEU A 78 2.07 5.11 -11.51
CA LEU A 78 1.46 4.72 -10.24
C LEU A 78 0.88 5.97 -9.54
N SER A 79 -0.19 5.77 -8.77
CA SER A 79 -0.87 6.86 -8.07
C SER A 79 -1.14 6.48 -6.61
N ALA A 80 -0.77 7.38 -5.69
CA ALA A 80 -1.19 7.28 -4.30
C ALA A 80 -2.69 7.59 -4.21
N MET A 81 -3.48 6.65 -3.69
CA MET A 81 -4.90 6.85 -3.44
C MET A 81 -5.13 7.68 -2.19
N SER A 82 -4.33 7.46 -1.15
CA SER A 82 -4.39 8.24 0.07
C SER A 82 -3.08 8.17 0.86
N VAL A 83 -2.87 9.19 1.69
CA VAL A 83 -1.83 9.23 2.72
C VAL A 83 -2.49 9.70 4.00
N ARG A 84 -2.49 8.85 5.02
CA ARG A 84 -2.95 9.20 6.36
C ARG A 84 -1.76 9.36 7.28
N LEU A 85 -1.70 10.50 7.97
CA LEU A 85 -0.65 10.87 8.90
C LEU A 85 -1.28 10.99 10.28
N GLN A 86 -0.74 10.29 11.26
CA GLN A 86 -1.19 10.34 12.64
C GLN A 86 -0.02 10.72 13.53
N ASN A 87 -0.14 11.89 14.17
CA ASN A 87 0.78 12.39 15.18
C ASN A 87 2.27 12.29 14.77
N LEU A 88 2.55 12.67 13.52
CA LEU A 88 3.88 12.70 12.95
C LEU A 88 4.40 14.13 12.98
N GLY A 89 5.51 14.38 13.67
CA GLY A 89 6.05 15.74 13.81
C GLY A 89 5.04 16.74 14.38
N GLY A 90 4.13 16.29 15.25
CA GLY A 90 3.05 17.11 15.81
C GLY A 90 1.88 17.39 14.86
N PHE A 91 1.74 16.64 13.75
CA PHE A 91 0.66 16.81 12.77
C PHE A 91 -0.17 15.53 12.63
N THR A 92 -1.49 15.69 12.48
CA THR A 92 -2.42 14.62 12.09
C THR A 92 -3.27 15.11 10.92
N GLY A 93 -3.37 14.33 9.86
CA GLY A 93 -4.10 14.74 8.66
C GLY A 93 -4.14 13.67 7.58
N MET A 94 -4.76 14.03 6.46
CA MET A 94 -4.95 13.12 5.34
C MET A 94 -4.84 13.84 4.00
N TYR A 95 -4.32 13.11 3.03
CA TYR A 95 -4.50 13.34 1.61
C TYR A 95 -5.35 12.19 1.06
N ALA A 96 -6.32 12.50 0.20
CA ALA A 96 -7.02 11.53 -0.62
C ALA A 96 -7.09 12.00 -2.07
N LYS A 97 -6.92 11.07 -3.02
CA LYS A 97 -7.04 11.39 -4.44
C LYS A 97 -8.43 11.94 -4.75
N ASN A 98 -8.49 13.05 -5.50
CA ASN A 98 -9.71 13.78 -5.89
C ASN A 98 -10.41 14.54 -4.76
N ASP A 99 -9.79 14.76 -3.60
CA ASP A 99 -10.35 15.57 -2.50
C ASP A 99 -9.97 17.07 -2.56
N GLY A 100 -9.26 17.48 -3.61
CA GLY A 100 -8.74 18.85 -3.79
C GLY A 100 -7.28 19.02 -3.35
N GLY A 101 -6.66 18.01 -2.74
CA GLY A 101 -5.22 17.96 -2.52
C GLY A 101 -4.43 17.40 -3.70
N ASP A 102 -3.15 17.74 -3.77
CA ASP A 102 -2.20 17.20 -4.74
C ASP A 102 -1.14 16.33 -4.04
N ALA A 103 -0.92 15.14 -4.60
CA ALA A 103 0.23 14.30 -4.28
C ALA A 103 0.83 13.73 -5.56
N THR A 104 2.15 13.72 -5.61
CA THR A 104 2.94 13.11 -6.66
C THR A 104 3.60 11.85 -6.13
N MET A 105 3.79 10.90 -7.03
CA MET A 105 4.35 9.59 -6.73
C MET A 105 5.37 9.20 -7.78
N SER A 106 6.48 8.61 -7.35
CA SER A 106 7.39 7.88 -8.22
C SER A 106 7.78 6.55 -7.59
N PHE A 107 8.12 5.61 -8.47
CA PHE A 107 8.66 4.31 -8.10
C PHE A 107 9.90 4.06 -8.96
N SER A 108 11.04 3.84 -8.31
CA SER A 108 12.33 3.65 -8.99
C SER A 108 13.13 2.58 -8.26
N GLY A 109 13.45 1.49 -8.98
CA GLY A 109 14.01 0.29 -8.37
C GLY A 109 12.98 -0.38 -7.46
N ASP A 110 13.23 -0.32 -6.16
CA ASP A 110 12.40 -0.81 -5.05
C ASP A 110 11.85 0.34 -4.18
N LYS A 111 12.10 1.59 -4.57
CA LYS A 111 11.85 2.77 -3.73
C LYS A 111 10.61 3.52 -4.18
N PHE A 112 9.62 3.59 -3.28
CA PHE A 112 8.47 4.45 -3.37
C PHE A 112 8.82 5.85 -2.85
N THR A 113 8.49 6.89 -3.62
CA THR A 113 8.58 8.29 -3.16
C THR A 113 7.23 8.96 -3.38
N ILE A 114 6.61 9.43 -2.30
CA ILE A 114 5.32 10.13 -2.32
C ILE A 114 5.51 11.50 -1.68
N THR A 115 5.13 12.55 -2.39
CA THR A 115 5.23 13.94 -1.90
C THR A 115 3.92 14.65 -2.14
N GLY A 116 3.41 15.39 -1.16
CA GLY A 116 2.16 16.11 -1.31
C GLY A 116 1.84 17.00 -0.13
N THR A 117 0.59 17.43 -0.05
CA THR A 117 0.05 18.18 1.07
C THR A 117 -1.11 17.40 1.70
N ALA A 118 -1.11 17.30 3.02
CA ALA A 118 -2.19 16.70 3.79
C ALA A 118 -2.94 17.78 4.58
N ASN A 119 -4.26 17.65 4.66
CA ASN A 119 -5.13 18.53 5.42
C ASN A 119 -5.51 17.87 6.75
N GLY A 120 -5.54 18.64 7.83
CA GLY A 120 -5.81 18.13 9.17
C GLY A 120 -5.61 19.20 10.23
N PHE A 121 -4.82 18.89 11.26
CA PHE A 121 -4.58 19.77 12.41
C PHE A 121 -3.21 19.51 13.04
N LYS A 122 -2.72 20.50 13.78
CA LYS A 122 -1.58 20.33 14.68
C LYS A 122 -2.07 19.72 16.00
N VAL A 123 -1.31 18.79 16.55
CA VAL A 123 -1.70 18.03 17.76
C VAL A 123 -1.85 18.93 18.99
N ASP A 124 -1.10 20.04 19.04
CA ASP A 124 -1.20 21.08 20.09
C ASP A 124 -2.41 22.00 19.92
N LYS A 125 -3.03 22.00 18.73
CA LYS A 125 -4.19 22.82 18.37
C LYS A 125 -5.21 22.01 17.56
N PRO A 126 -5.84 20.98 18.17
CA PRO A 126 -6.66 20.02 17.43
C PRO A 126 -7.96 20.61 16.85
N ASN A 127 -8.38 21.79 17.33
CA ASN A 127 -9.58 22.48 16.86
C ASN A 127 -9.31 23.50 15.74
N GLU A 128 -8.05 23.69 15.34
CA GLU A 128 -7.66 24.60 14.27
C GLU A 128 -7.25 23.80 13.03
N ALA A 129 -7.92 24.05 11.91
CA ALA A 129 -7.55 23.45 10.63
C ALA A 129 -6.15 23.90 10.20
N ALA A 130 -5.35 22.97 9.72
CA ALA A 130 -4.01 23.20 9.22
C ALA A 130 -3.69 22.24 8.07
N SER A 131 -2.77 22.64 7.21
CA SER A 131 -2.19 21.79 6.18
C SER A 131 -0.70 21.64 6.43
N ALA A 132 -0.14 20.49 6.05
CA ALA A 132 1.29 20.24 6.12
C ALA A 132 1.77 19.55 4.86
N SER A 133 2.95 19.94 4.37
CA SER A 133 3.62 19.20 3.31
C SER A 133 4.21 17.92 3.90
N PHE A 134 4.15 16.85 3.14
CA PHE A 134 4.75 15.57 3.52
C PHE A 134 5.63 15.05 2.39
N LYS A 135 6.65 14.30 2.79
CA LYS A 135 7.41 13.42 1.90
C LYS A 135 7.62 12.09 2.59
N ILE A 136 7.23 11.03 1.91
CA ILE A 136 7.40 9.65 2.34
C ILE A 136 8.30 8.97 1.32
N VAL A 137 9.40 8.40 1.81
CA VAL A 137 10.27 7.52 1.03
C VAL A 137 10.29 6.18 1.72
N ALA A 138 9.95 5.12 1.00
CA ALA A 138 9.90 3.78 1.56
C ALA A 138 10.42 2.74 0.56
N THR A 139 11.15 1.76 1.09
CA THR A 139 11.50 0.53 0.38
C THR A 139 10.74 -0.62 1.03
N CYS A 140 10.00 -1.33 0.19
CA CYS A 140 9.37 -2.60 0.44
C CYS A 140 10.08 -3.61 -0.50
#